data_AF-A0A4U8S3K4-F1
#
_entry.id   AF-A0A4U8S3K4-F1
#
_cell.length_a   1.000
_cell.length_b   1.000
_cell.length_c   1.000
_cell.angle_alpha   90.00
_cell.angle_beta   90.00
_cell.angle_gamma   90.00
#
_symmetry.space_group_name_H-M   'P 1'
#
loop_
_entity.id
_entity.type
_entity.pdbx_description
1 polymer ?
#
loop_
_entity_poly.entity_id
_entity_poly.type
_entity_poly.pdbx_seq_one_letter_code
_entity_poly.pdbx_strand_id
1 'polypeptide(L)'
;MASAEDLNIYPRYALVGKQPLGEYVRFKIDRHYNGEWRKNPNEVYQDFSNTCALRVSYALNYGGIPIKDLCYLPSGALKGEDGHLYYTGVPRIKELLKNNWNKGKRIKPFSERINYKEFYKVFYDKKEEYLNIINDPKLLQKVRKANQDFFDTLKSLNQNGIVTMDIDGWGNAGGHTTFFNKESKGFLDDTNYLNDRKMHIFVRELCFWKI
;
A
#
# COMPACT_ATOMS: atom_id res chain seq x y z
N MET A 1 1.88 -29.76 32.67
CA MET A 1 2.43 -28.39 32.60
C MET A 1 3.11 -28.26 31.26
N ALA A 2 2.43 -27.68 30.27
CA ALA A 2 3.00 -27.38 28.96
C ALA A 2 3.56 -25.95 29.00
N SER A 3 4.77 -25.81 28.51
CA SER A 3 5.58 -24.59 28.50
C SER A 3 4.98 -23.49 27.62
N ALA A 4 5.28 -22.24 27.98
CA ALA A 4 4.85 -21.01 27.34
C ALA A 4 5.46 -20.81 25.93
N GLU A 5 5.05 -21.64 24.98
CA GLU A 5 5.35 -21.48 23.56
C GLU A 5 4.06 -21.44 22.75
N ASP A 6 3.23 -20.42 22.99
CA ASP A 6 2.19 -20.04 22.06
C ASP A 6 1.88 -18.55 22.25
N LEU A 7 1.74 -17.83 21.12
CA LEU A 7 1.32 -16.42 20.97
C LEU A 7 2.42 -15.35 20.78
N ASN A 8 3.39 -15.56 19.88
CA ASN A 8 4.02 -14.41 19.23
C ASN A 8 3.97 -14.50 17.69
N ILE A 9 2.78 -14.25 17.17
CA ILE A 9 2.45 -14.25 15.73
C ILE A 9 2.86 -12.91 15.05
N TYR A 10 3.37 -11.95 15.82
CA TYR A 10 3.52 -10.54 15.42
C TYR A 10 4.65 -10.16 14.44
N PRO A 11 5.79 -10.88 14.27
CA PRO A 11 6.83 -10.42 13.33
C PRO A 11 6.68 -10.91 11.88
N ARG A 12 5.77 -11.85 11.56
CA ARG A 12 5.79 -12.53 10.25
C ARG A 12 5.36 -11.66 9.06
N TYR A 13 4.70 -10.54 9.27
CA TYR A 13 4.14 -9.74 8.17
C TYR A 13 5.00 -8.55 7.77
N ALA A 14 6.17 -8.34 8.39
CA ALA A 14 7.06 -7.24 8.08
C ALA A 14 8.33 -7.71 7.36
N LEU A 15 8.23 -8.42 6.23
CA LEU A 15 9.43 -8.87 5.50
C LEU A 15 9.67 -8.03 4.23
N VAL A 16 10.91 -7.62 3.99
CA VAL A 16 11.42 -7.19 2.67
C VAL A 16 12.43 -8.23 2.24
N GLY A 17 12.29 -8.81 1.03
CA GLY A 17 13.26 -9.81 0.56
C GLY A 17 13.47 -11.02 1.49
N LYS A 18 12.44 -11.42 2.27
CA LYS A 18 12.48 -12.50 3.28
C LYS A 18 13.21 -12.17 4.59
N GLN A 19 13.65 -10.92 4.81
CA GLN A 19 14.23 -10.46 6.08
C GLN A 19 13.29 -9.47 6.79
N PRO A 20 13.23 -9.48 8.14
CA PRO A 20 12.45 -8.52 8.92
C PRO A 20 12.78 -7.06 8.58
N LEU A 21 11.75 -6.25 8.44
CA LEU A 21 11.83 -4.84 8.06
C LEU A 21 12.56 -4.00 9.10
N GLY A 22 12.52 -4.41 10.37
CA GLY A 22 13.35 -3.84 11.44
C GLY A 22 14.85 -4.09 11.29
N GLU A 23 15.27 -5.04 10.45
CA GLU A 23 16.68 -5.21 10.05
C GLU A 23 17.08 -4.21 8.96
N TYR A 24 16.14 -3.78 8.11
CA TYR A 24 16.40 -2.85 7.01
C TYR A 24 16.21 -1.38 7.38
N VAL A 25 15.22 -1.06 8.20
CA VAL A 25 14.86 0.31 8.54
C VAL A 25 14.65 0.43 10.05
N ARG A 26 15.60 1.10 10.70
CA ARG A 26 15.45 1.58 12.08
C ARG A 26 14.95 3.02 12.03
N PHE A 27 13.95 3.38 12.81
CA PHE A 27 13.43 4.76 12.81
C PHE A 27 14.09 5.61 13.88
N LYS A 28 14.35 6.88 13.58
CA LYS A 28 14.69 7.87 14.60
C LYS A 28 13.41 8.26 15.32
N ILE A 29 13.21 7.71 16.51
CA ILE A 29 12.10 8.10 17.39
C ILE A 29 12.55 9.36 18.12
N ASP A 30 12.30 10.50 17.49
CA ASP A 30 12.65 11.80 18.01
C ASP A 30 11.52 12.30 18.93
N ARG A 31 11.61 12.04 20.24
CA ARG A 31 10.83 12.79 21.23
C ARG A 31 11.66 13.92 21.81
N HIS A 32 11.12 15.14 21.73
CA HIS A 32 11.64 16.32 22.42
C HIS A 32 11.18 16.27 23.88
N TYR A 33 12.08 15.98 24.82
CA TYR A 33 11.80 16.02 26.26
C TYR A 33 12.80 16.98 26.92
N ASN A 34 12.31 18.04 27.55
CA ASN A 34 13.14 19.04 28.25
C ASN A 34 14.34 19.59 27.47
N GLY A 35 14.17 19.85 26.16
CA GLY A 35 15.23 20.45 25.34
C GLY A 35 16.35 19.50 24.90
N GLU A 36 16.26 18.20 25.22
CA GLU A 36 17.21 17.18 24.80
C GLU A 36 16.53 16.10 23.94
N TRP A 37 17.23 15.65 22.90
CA TRP A 37 16.83 14.51 22.09
C TRP A 37 17.20 13.21 22.81
N ARG A 38 16.21 12.38 23.19
CA ARG A 38 16.46 11.11 23.87
C ARG A 38 15.87 9.92 23.11
N LYS A 39 16.71 8.91 22.84
CA LYS A 39 16.30 7.59 22.33
C LYS A 39 15.56 6.87 23.47
N ASN A 40 14.29 6.53 23.30
CA ASN A 40 13.54 5.77 24.30
C ASN A 40 13.72 4.27 24.04
N PRO A 41 14.49 3.53 24.87
CA PRO A 41 14.76 2.11 24.65
C PRO A 41 13.52 1.22 24.86
N ASN A 42 12.46 1.74 25.47
CA ASN A 42 11.24 0.98 25.80
C ASN A 42 10.07 1.30 24.87
N GLU A 43 10.26 2.11 23.83
CA GLU A 43 9.24 2.35 22.82
C GLU A 43 9.23 1.17 21.86
N VAL A 44 8.46 0.15 22.24
CA VAL A 44 8.12 -0.99 21.38
C VAL A 44 7.62 -0.40 20.06
N TYR A 45 8.28 -0.76 18.96
CA TYR A 45 7.84 -0.44 17.61
C TYR A 45 6.33 -0.58 17.56
N GLN A 46 5.61 0.47 17.16
CA GLN A 46 4.19 0.31 16.88
C GLN A 46 4.06 -0.87 15.92
N ASP A 47 3.27 -1.87 16.30
CA ASP A 47 3.00 -3.06 15.49
C ASP A 47 2.57 -2.59 14.10
N PHE A 48 3.50 -2.54 13.15
CA PHE A 48 3.21 -2.31 11.75
C PHE A 48 2.65 -3.62 11.20
N SER A 49 1.47 -4.03 11.70
CA SER A 49 0.71 -5.19 11.24
C SER A 49 0.41 -5.11 9.73
N ASN A 50 0.47 -3.90 9.15
CA ASN A 50 0.34 -3.66 7.72
C ASN A 50 1.60 -2.97 7.15
N THR A 51 2.59 -3.75 6.71
CA THR A 51 3.85 -3.20 6.17
C THR A 51 3.80 -2.86 4.69
N CYS A 52 2.66 -2.97 4.03
CA CYS A 52 2.57 -2.84 2.57
C CYS A 52 3.12 -1.49 2.08
N ALA A 53 2.72 -0.39 2.72
CA ALA A 53 3.21 0.96 2.41
C ALA A 53 4.68 1.15 2.79
N LEU A 54 5.16 0.50 3.86
CA LEU A 54 6.56 0.60 4.25
C LEU A 54 7.47 -0.12 3.25
N ARG A 55 7.04 -1.27 2.72
CA ARG A 55 7.76 -2.00 1.64
C ARG A 55 7.83 -1.18 0.36
N VAL A 56 6.73 -0.53 -0.05
CA VAL A 56 6.73 0.38 -1.20
C VAL A 56 7.63 1.59 -0.94
N SER A 57 7.61 2.16 0.27
CA SER A 57 8.50 3.26 0.64
C SER A 57 9.98 2.88 0.51
N TYR A 58 10.35 1.70 1.02
CA TYR A 58 11.70 1.16 0.89
C TYR A 58 12.09 0.99 -0.58
N ALA A 59 11.23 0.35 -1.37
CA ALA A 59 11.48 0.14 -2.79
C ALA A 59 11.63 1.45 -3.58
N LEU A 60 10.88 2.52 -3.23
CA LEU A 60 11.08 3.84 -3.84
C LEU A 60 12.47 4.40 -3.49
N ASN A 61 12.83 4.39 -2.21
CA ASN A 61 14.10 4.94 -1.72
C ASN A 61 15.32 4.27 -2.37
N TYR A 62 15.33 2.94 -2.40
CA TYR A 62 16.45 2.16 -2.93
C TYR A 62 16.33 1.87 -4.43
N GLY A 63 15.16 2.09 -5.02
CA GLY A 63 14.88 1.94 -6.46
C GLY A 63 15.19 3.19 -7.29
N GLY A 64 15.86 4.19 -6.73
CA GLY A 64 16.27 5.41 -7.44
C GLY A 64 15.23 6.53 -7.47
N ILE A 65 14.18 6.44 -6.63
CA ILE A 65 13.19 7.51 -6.42
C ILE A 65 13.14 7.84 -4.91
N PRO A 66 14.20 8.47 -4.35
CA PRO A 66 14.21 8.79 -2.92
C PRO A 66 13.02 9.67 -2.55
N ILE A 67 12.27 9.24 -1.54
CA ILE A 67 11.04 9.94 -1.11
C ILE A 67 11.38 11.37 -0.69
N LYS A 68 12.51 11.58 -0.02
CA LYS A 68 12.99 12.90 0.43
C LYS A 68 13.21 13.91 -0.70
N ASP A 69 13.40 13.45 -1.93
CA ASP A 69 13.69 14.30 -3.10
C ASP A 69 12.41 14.62 -3.91
N LEU A 70 11.25 14.13 -3.47
CA LEU A 70 9.96 14.37 -4.10
C LEU A 70 9.42 15.79 -3.78
N CYS A 71 8.74 16.41 -4.74
CA CYS A 71 8.26 17.80 -4.65
C CYS A 71 7.18 18.03 -3.57
N TYR A 72 6.45 16.99 -3.19
CA TYR A 72 5.39 17.02 -2.20
C TYR A 72 5.60 15.89 -1.19
N LEU A 73 5.54 16.19 0.10
CA LEU A 73 5.64 15.20 1.16
C LEU A 73 4.40 15.32 2.05
N PRO A 74 3.51 14.31 2.08
CA PRO A 74 2.48 14.24 3.11
C PRO A 74 3.07 14.34 4.52
N SER A 75 2.25 14.75 5.48
CA SER A 75 2.65 14.68 6.89
C SER A 75 2.76 13.22 7.36
N GLY A 76 3.52 13.01 8.44
CA GLY A 76 3.64 11.70 9.09
C GLY A 76 4.65 10.75 8.44
N ALA A 77 5.58 11.26 7.64
CA ALA A 77 6.75 10.49 7.21
C ALA A 77 7.65 10.17 8.43
N LEU A 78 8.07 8.92 8.55
CA LEU A 78 9.07 8.49 9.52
C LEU A 78 10.45 8.59 8.90
N LYS A 79 11.43 9.07 9.68
CA LYS A 79 12.83 9.15 9.25
C LYS A 79 13.57 7.90 9.70
N GLY A 80 14.18 7.19 8.76
CA GLY A 80 15.07 6.08 9.05
C GLY A 80 16.44 6.54 9.56
N GLU A 81 17.16 5.64 10.26
CA GLU A 81 18.56 5.80 10.65
C GLU A 81 19.46 5.92 9.41
N ASP A 82 19.03 5.31 8.30
CA ASP A 82 19.60 5.44 6.94
C ASP A 82 19.41 6.83 6.30
N GLY A 83 18.67 7.72 6.95
CA GLY A 83 18.40 9.07 6.45
C GLY A 83 17.30 9.16 5.39
N HIS A 84 16.63 8.06 5.05
CA HIS A 84 15.48 8.04 4.15
C HIS A 84 14.17 8.38 4.88
N LEU A 85 13.15 8.75 4.11
CA LEU A 85 11.79 8.98 4.60
C LEU A 85 10.88 7.82 4.21
N TYR A 86 9.95 7.47 5.10
CA TYR A 86 9.09 6.29 4.97
C TYR A 86 7.65 6.59 5.36
N TYR A 87 6.70 6.07 4.58
CA TYR A 87 5.29 6.04 4.96
C TYR A 87 4.87 4.60 5.27
N THR A 88 4.16 4.44 6.37
CA THR A 88 3.71 3.13 6.86
C THR A 88 2.22 2.88 6.60
N GLY A 89 1.46 3.90 6.20
CA GLY A 89 0.03 3.82 5.89
C GLY A 89 -0.29 4.00 4.41
N VAL A 90 -1.22 3.18 3.90
CA VAL A 90 -1.71 3.25 2.50
C VAL A 90 -2.26 4.63 2.12
N PRO A 91 -3.05 5.34 2.96
CA PRO A 91 -3.55 6.66 2.59
C PRO A 91 -2.42 7.65 2.28
N ARG A 92 -1.34 7.64 3.08
CA ARG A 92 -0.23 8.59 2.92
C ARG A 92 0.65 8.26 1.72
N ILE A 93 0.93 6.98 1.45
CA ILE A 93 1.70 6.64 0.25
C ILE A 93 0.88 6.88 -1.03
N LYS A 94 -0.43 6.64 -1.00
CA LYS A 94 -1.34 7.02 -2.10
C LYS A 94 -1.34 8.54 -2.31
N GLU A 95 -1.42 9.34 -1.24
CA GLU A 95 -1.33 10.79 -1.30
C GLU A 95 0.03 11.27 -1.85
N LEU A 96 1.13 10.68 -1.38
CA LEU A 96 2.49 10.93 -1.89
C LEU A 96 2.55 10.67 -3.39
N LEU A 97 2.12 9.48 -3.83
CA LEU A 97 2.15 9.10 -5.24
C LEU A 97 1.27 10.05 -6.06
N LYS A 98 0.00 10.28 -5.69
CA LYS A 98 -0.91 11.19 -6.40
C LYS A 98 -0.36 12.60 -6.58
N ASN A 99 0.30 13.16 -5.56
CA ASN A 99 0.73 14.57 -5.56
C ASN A 99 2.11 14.84 -6.16
N ASN A 100 2.95 13.81 -6.30
CA ASN A 100 4.28 13.91 -6.94
C ASN A 100 4.29 13.45 -8.39
N TRP A 101 3.25 12.75 -8.77
CA TRP A 101 2.97 12.38 -10.13
C TRP A 101 2.84 13.61 -11.04
N ASN A 102 3.50 13.57 -12.21
CA ASN A 102 3.57 14.66 -13.20
C ASN A 102 4.30 15.95 -12.80
N LYS A 103 4.98 16.01 -11.65
CA LYS A 103 5.73 17.21 -11.23
C LYS A 103 7.22 17.24 -11.56
N GLY A 104 7.75 16.21 -12.23
CA GLY A 104 9.16 16.20 -12.68
C GLY A 104 9.78 14.82 -12.85
N LYS A 105 10.02 14.44 -14.11
CA LYS A 105 10.94 13.44 -14.70
C LYS A 105 11.02 11.98 -14.20
N ARG A 106 10.39 11.48 -13.13
CA ARG A 106 10.55 10.04 -12.76
C ARG A 106 9.30 9.20 -12.60
N ILE A 107 8.13 9.79 -12.37
CA ILE A 107 6.88 9.05 -12.20
C ILE A 107 5.88 9.63 -13.24
N LYS A 108 5.48 8.82 -14.25
CA LYS A 108 4.69 9.21 -15.48
C LYS A 108 3.20 9.51 -15.16
N PRO A 109 2.17 9.61 -16.04
CA PRO A 109 0.77 9.88 -15.63
C PRO A 109 -0.16 8.65 -15.47
N PHE A 110 -1.26 8.82 -14.71
CA PHE A 110 -2.23 7.83 -14.15
C PHE A 110 -3.58 7.96 -14.87
N SER A 111 -3.55 8.76 -15.92
CA SER A 111 -4.69 9.13 -16.75
C SER A 111 -4.24 9.37 -18.19
N GLU A 112 -3.01 9.03 -18.56
CA GLU A 112 -2.71 8.87 -19.99
C GLU A 112 -3.51 7.68 -20.47
N ARG A 113 -4.58 7.96 -21.22
CA ARG A 113 -5.34 6.97 -21.98
C ARG A 113 -4.37 6.24 -22.91
N ILE A 114 -3.78 5.15 -22.46
CA ILE A 114 -3.20 4.17 -23.39
C ILE A 114 -4.38 3.42 -23.98
N ASN A 115 -4.66 3.63 -25.27
CA ASN A 115 -5.81 3.02 -25.96
C ASN A 115 -7.16 3.26 -25.24
N TYR A 116 -7.40 4.48 -24.74
CA TYR A 116 -8.65 4.87 -24.05
C TYR A 116 -8.91 4.22 -22.68
N LYS A 117 -7.92 3.55 -22.08
CA LYS A 117 -8.08 2.88 -20.77
C LYS A 117 -7.66 3.79 -19.61
N GLU A 118 -8.54 3.92 -18.61
CA GLU A 118 -8.25 4.57 -17.33
C GLU A 118 -7.67 3.55 -16.36
N PHE A 119 -6.49 3.84 -15.80
CA PHE A 119 -5.85 2.97 -14.80
C PHE A 119 -6.16 3.39 -13.37
N TYR A 120 -6.89 4.50 -13.23
CA TYR A 120 -7.71 4.84 -12.08
C TYR A 120 -9.06 4.18 -12.20
N LYS A 121 -9.50 3.48 -11.16
CA LYS A 121 -10.84 2.93 -11.13
C LYS A 121 -11.48 3.13 -9.78
N VAL A 122 -12.59 3.87 -9.77
CA VAL A 122 -13.56 3.87 -8.68
C VAL A 122 -14.65 2.88 -9.07
N PHE A 123 -14.86 1.85 -8.26
CA PHE A 123 -15.88 0.81 -8.49
C PHE A 123 -17.25 1.21 -7.91
N TYR A 124 -17.23 1.98 -6.82
CA TYR A 124 -18.36 2.66 -6.19
C TYR A 124 -17.80 3.83 -5.37
N ASP A 125 -18.58 4.89 -5.23
CA ASP A 125 -18.05 6.20 -4.79
C ASP A 125 -18.03 6.29 -3.25
N LYS A 126 -19.15 5.91 -2.64
CA LYS A 126 -19.42 6.17 -1.23
C LYS A 126 -19.31 4.93 -0.37
N LYS A 127 -18.73 5.07 0.82
CA LYS A 127 -18.64 3.97 1.79
C LYS A 127 -20.02 3.53 2.28
N GLU A 128 -21.01 4.41 2.24
CA GLU A 128 -22.40 4.10 2.54
C GLU A 128 -23.01 3.10 1.53
N GLU A 129 -22.51 3.07 0.29
CA GLU A 129 -22.93 2.08 -0.71
C GLU A 129 -22.45 0.67 -0.35
N TYR A 130 -21.37 0.53 0.45
CA TYR A 130 -20.84 -0.77 0.86
C TYR A 130 -21.91 -1.66 1.50
N LEU A 131 -22.70 -1.11 2.43
CA LEU A 131 -23.76 -1.84 3.11
C LEU A 131 -24.87 -2.28 2.13
N ASN A 132 -25.21 -1.44 1.15
CA ASN A 132 -26.17 -1.79 0.11
C ASN A 132 -25.63 -2.90 -0.79
N ILE A 133 -24.33 -2.84 -1.14
CA ILE A 133 -23.66 -3.83 -1.98
C ILE A 133 -23.63 -5.20 -1.31
N ILE A 134 -23.26 -5.30 -0.02
CA ILE A 134 -23.19 -6.61 0.67
C ILE A 134 -24.56 -7.23 0.92
N ASN A 135 -25.63 -6.43 0.96
CA ASN A 135 -27.00 -6.88 1.19
C ASN A 135 -27.77 -7.17 -0.12
N ASP A 136 -27.25 -6.77 -1.28
CA ASP A 136 -27.82 -7.07 -2.60
C ASP A 136 -26.88 -7.99 -3.41
N PRO A 137 -27.22 -9.28 -3.58
CA PRO A 137 -26.41 -10.22 -4.33
C PRO A 137 -26.10 -9.80 -5.77
N LYS A 138 -27.01 -9.08 -6.44
CA LYS A 138 -26.80 -8.62 -7.83
C LYS A 138 -25.78 -7.49 -7.87
N LEU A 139 -25.86 -6.54 -6.93
CA LEU A 139 -24.86 -5.47 -6.82
C LEU A 139 -23.49 -6.02 -6.42
N LEU A 140 -23.43 -6.94 -5.46
CA LEU A 140 -22.20 -7.62 -5.07
C LEU A 140 -21.53 -8.31 -6.27
N GLN A 141 -22.31 -9.07 -7.04
CA GLN A 141 -21.79 -9.75 -8.23
C GLN A 141 -21.30 -8.75 -9.28
N LYS A 142 -22.01 -7.65 -9.49
CA LYS A 142 -21.62 -6.58 -10.41
C LYS A 142 -20.27 -5.95 -10.03
N VAL A 143 -20.07 -5.60 -8.75
CA VAL A 143 -18.82 -5.00 -8.27
C VAL A 143 -17.66 -5.99 -8.37
N ARG A 144 -17.87 -7.25 -7.98
CA ARG A 144 -16.86 -8.32 -8.11
C ARG A 144 -16.44 -8.56 -9.55
N LYS A 145 -17.42 -8.62 -10.45
CA LYS A 145 -17.14 -8.73 -11.88
C LYS A 145 -16.33 -7.53 -12.37
N ALA A 146 -16.67 -6.31 -11.95
CA ALA A 146 -15.91 -5.13 -12.31
C ALA A 146 -14.46 -5.17 -11.77
N ASN A 147 -14.23 -5.58 -10.51
CA ASN A 147 -12.88 -5.79 -9.96
C ASN A 147 -12.08 -6.80 -10.81
N GLN A 148 -12.70 -7.93 -11.15
CA GLN A 148 -12.07 -8.98 -11.96
C GLN A 148 -11.76 -8.52 -13.39
N ASP A 149 -12.71 -7.87 -14.06
CA ASP A 149 -12.53 -7.32 -15.41
C ASP A 149 -11.41 -6.25 -15.43
N PHE A 150 -11.28 -5.48 -14.34
CA PHE A 150 -10.17 -4.54 -14.19
C PHE A 150 -8.82 -5.23 -13.95
N PHE A 151 -8.79 -6.35 -13.23
CA PHE A 151 -7.56 -7.16 -13.12
C PHE A 151 -7.11 -7.68 -14.48
N ASP A 152 -8.04 -8.15 -15.32
CA ASP A 152 -7.75 -8.54 -16.70
C ASP A 152 -7.22 -7.36 -17.53
N THR A 153 -7.76 -6.17 -17.29
CA THR A 153 -7.27 -4.91 -17.88
C THR A 153 -5.83 -4.61 -17.44
N LEU A 154 -5.50 -4.74 -16.15
CA LEU A 154 -4.13 -4.55 -15.64
C LEU A 154 -3.15 -5.54 -16.30
N LYS A 155 -3.51 -6.82 -16.40
CA LYS A 155 -2.70 -7.83 -17.09
C LYS A 155 -2.44 -7.49 -18.55
N SER A 156 -3.39 -6.82 -19.21
CA SER A 156 -3.25 -6.38 -20.60
C SER A 156 -2.33 -5.17 -20.79
N LEU A 157 -2.00 -4.43 -19.73
CA LEU A 157 -1.19 -3.21 -19.81
C LEU A 157 0.28 -3.48 -20.16
N ASN A 158 0.77 -4.70 -19.87
CA ASN A 158 2.16 -5.12 -20.11
C ASN A 158 3.21 -4.13 -19.53
N GLN A 159 2.94 -3.60 -18.33
CA GLN A 159 3.75 -2.56 -17.69
C GLN A 159 3.96 -2.90 -16.21
N ASN A 160 5.18 -2.68 -15.73
CA ASN A 160 5.46 -2.72 -14.29
C ASN A 160 4.93 -1.45 -13.64
N GLY A 161 4.46 -1.55 -12.40
CA GLY A 161 3.96 -0.39 -11.69
C GLY A 161 3.73 -0.60 -10.22
N ILE A 162 3.44 0.50 -9.53
CA ILE A 162 2.94 0.52 -8.16
C ILE A 162 1.41 0.49 -8.22
N VAL A 163 0.77 -0.23 -7.32
CA VAL A 163 -0.69 -0.26 -7.17
C VAL A 163 -1.07 0.14 -5.75
N THR A 164 -2.08 0.97 -5.61
CA THR A 164 -2.77 1.21 -4.33
C THR A 164 -4.24 0.84 -4.50
N MET A 165 -4.82 0.23 -3.48
CA MET A 165 -6.22 -0.16 -3.43
C MET A 165 -6.82 0.41 -2.16
N ASP A 166 -7.97 1.06 -2.25
CA ASP A 166 -8.85 1.26 -1.10
C ASP A 166 -9.80 0.07 -1.05
N ILE A 167 -9.85 -0.60 0.10
CA ILE A 167 -10.55 -1.88 0.28
C ILE A 167 -11.50 -1.72 1.45
N ASP A 168 -12.77 -2.04 1.22
CA ASP A 168 -13.77 -2.11 2.28
C ASP A 168 -13.97 -3.56 2.74
N GLY A 169 -14.40 -3.72 3.99
CA GLY A 169 -14.56 -5.02 4.67
C GLY A 169 -13.44 -5.43 5.60
N TRP A 170 -12.38 -4.62 5.72
CA TRP A 170 -11.29 -4.85 6.65
C TRP A 170 -11.54 -4.14 7.99
N GLY A 171 -11.27 -4.84 9.09
CA GLY A 171 -11.38 -4.29 10.44
C GLY A 171 -10.15 -3.51 10.92
N ASN A 172 -8.99 -3.74 10.30
CA ASN A 172 -7.69 -3.23 10.75
C ASN A 172 -6.91 -2.43 9.69
N ALA A 173 -7.48 -2.25 8.49
CA ALA A 173 -6.87 -1.49 7.41
C ALA A 173 -7.95 -0.94 6.48
N GLY A 174 -7.66 0.15 5.77
CA GLY A 174 -8.57 0.74 4.76
C GLY A 174 -8.15 0.49 3.31
N GLY A 175 -7.07 -0.28 3.10
CA GLY A 175 -6.50 -0.46 1.77
C GLY A 175 -5.15 -1.15 1.77
N HIS A 176 -4.66 -1.44 0.58
CA HIS A 176 -3.42 -2.17 0.30
C HIS A 176 -2.55 -1.44 -0.72
N THR A 177 -1.25 -1.68 -0.69
CA THR A 177 -0.37 -1.23 -1.77
C THR A 177 0.73 -2.24 -2.05
N THR A 178 1.06 -2.42 -3.33
CA THR A 178 2.04 -3.41 -3.79
C THR A 178 2.56 -3.02 -5.16
N PHE A 179 3.44 -3.83 -5.73
CA PHE A 179 3.89 -3.70 -7.12
C PHE A 179 3.15 -4.69 -8.01
N PHE A 180 2.84 -4.28 -9.23
CA PHE A 180 2.37 -5.14 -10.30
C PHE A 180 3.52 -5.43 -11.27
N ASN A 181 3.74 -6.71 -11.56
CA ASN A 181 4.78 -7.18 -12.46
C ASN A 181 4.15 -7.66 -13.77
N LYS A 182 4.61 -7.10 -14.90
CA LYS A 182 4.14 -7.44 -16.24
C LYS A 182 4.48 -8.88 -16.65
N GLU A 183 5.60 -9.42 -16.18
CA GLU A 183 6.10 -10.75 -16.52
C GLU A 183 5.25 -11.83 -15.86
N SER A 184 5.03 -11.70 -14.54
CA SER A 184 4.14 -12.60 -13.80
C SER A 184 2.65 -12.28 -13.99
N LYS A 185 2.32 -11.12 -14.58
CA LYS A 185 0.95 -10.61 -14.72
C LYS A 185 0.19 -10.59 -13.39
N GLY A 186 0.89 -10.24 -12.32
CA GLY A 186 0.40 -10.36 -10.96
C GLY A 186 1.05 -9.37 -10.00
N PHE A 187 0.61 -9.43 -8.73
CA PHE A 187 1.12 -8.59 -7.65
C PHE A 187 2.33 -9.26 -7.00
N LEU A 188 3.38 -8.48 -6.69
CA LEU A 188 4.65 -9.01 -6.18
C LEU A 188 4.60 -9.57 -4.76
N ASP A 189 3.56 -9.26 -4.01
CA ASP A 189 3.35 -9.80 -2.67
C ASP A 189 2.35 -10.96 -2.63
N ASP A 190 2.03 -11.52 -3.81
CA ASP A 190 1.13 -12.64 -4.02
C ASP A 190 -0.31 -12.42 -3.50
N THR A 191 -0.67 -11.17 -3.17
CA THR A 191 -2.02 -10.81 -2.75
C THR A 191 -2.82 -10.26 -3.93
N ASN A 192 -3.99 -10.85 -4.20
CA ASN A 192 -4.91 -10.34 -5.21
C ASN A 192 -6.28 -10.07 -4.58
N TYR A 193 -6.55 -8.80 -4.29
CA TYR A 193 -7.83 -8.38 -3.72
C TYR A 193 -8.90 -8.10 -4.77
N LEU A 194 -8.54 -8.04 -6.06
CA LEU A 194 -9.49 -7.88 -7.16
C LEU A 194 -10.26 -9.19 -7.48
N ASN A 195 -9.79 -10.33 -6.97
CA ASN A 195 -10.44 -11.63 -7.11
C ASN A 195 -10.74 -12.31 -5.77
N ASP A 196 -10.66 -11.58 -4.65
CA ASP A 196 -10.96 -12.11 -3.32
C ASP A 196 -12.41 -12.58 -3.28
N ARG A 197 -12.66 -13.80 -2.76
CA ARG A 197 -13.98 -14.44 -2.74
C ARG A 197 -14.74 -14.21 -1.43
N LYS A 198 -14.09 -13.65 -0.39
CA LYS A 198 -14.74 -13.37 0.90
C LYS A 198 -15.83 -12.33 0.70
N MET A 199 -17.06 -12.67 1.12
CA MET A 199 -18.28 -11.92 0.80
C MET A 199 -18.16 -10.41 1.04
N HIS A 200 -17.51 -10.02 2.14
CA HIS A 200 -17.45 -8.65 2.62
C HIS A 200 -16.20 -7.88 2.17
N ILE A 201 -15.26 -8.48 1.44
CA ILE A 201 -14.00 -7.84 1.04
C ILE A 201 -13.99 -7.62 -0.47
N PHE A 202 -13.89 -6.36 -0.89
CA PHE A 202 -13.75 -5.98 -2.30
C PHE A 202 -13.16 -4.57 -2.45
N VAL A 203 -12.53 -4.32 -3.59
CA VAL A 203 -11.81 -3.07 -3.86
C VAL A 203 -12.80 -1.99 -4.26
N ARG A 204 -12.80 -0.86 -3.52
CA ARG A 204 -13.59 0.34 -3.82
C ARG A 204 -12.91 1.23 -4.85
N GLU A 205 -11.62 1.44 -4.68
CA GLU A 205 -10.83 2.32 -5.53
C GLU A 205 -9.47 1.67 -5.80
N LEU A 206 -8.98 1.73 -7.04
CA LEU A 206 -7.66 1.26 -7.40
C LEU A 206 -6.93 2.30 -8.23
N CYS A 207 -5.66 2.49 -7.88
CA CYS A 207 -4.73 3.32 -8.61
C CYS A 207 -3.47 2.55 -9.02
N PHE A 208 -2.98 2.74 -10.25
CA PHE A 208 -1.79 2.12 -10.82
C PHE A 208 -0.84 3.21 -11.35
N TRP A 209 0.43 3.12 -10.99
CA TRP A 209 1.48 4.03 -11.43
C TRP A 209 2.58 3.25 -12.14
N LYS A 210 2.78 3.54 -13.42
CA LYS A 210 3.91 3.02 -14.20
C LYS A 210 5.26 3.35 -13.55
N ILE A 211 6.14 2.36 -13.52
CA ILE A 211 7.59 2.49 -13.26
C ILE A 211 8.41 2.03 -14.48
#